data_AF-A0A0M3KGL4-F1
#
_entry.id   AF-A0A0M3KGL4-F1
#
_cell.length_a   1.000
_cell.length_b   1.000
_cell.length_c   1.000
_cell.angle_alpha   90.00
_cell.angle_beta   90.00
_cell.angle_gamma   90.00
#
_symmetry.space_group_name_H-M   'P 1'
#
loop_
_entity.id
_entity.type
_entity.pdbx_description
1 polymer ?
#
loop_
_entity_poly.entity_id
_entity_poly.type
_entity_poly.pdbx_seq_one_letter_code
_entity_poly.pdbx_strand_id
1 'polypeptide(L)'
;MKFTHLQASSSNEVKISEENKKDESLELPKNIRLDDETLLESVSIVDEDGVDSHNEKALDFVQLACILARCAFEMSTQHNDAIAFEKASAYIDKVLSNKCNWAIQTSALLRRCAIEKRNKRRVERACSQAELIAKLMDAIDDSSSTDAKQSRNALVLASGLSPSWRVHQLHAEILRSLGCTAEALRIYEKQESWDNVIQCYKSLGQIEKAEHLIRELIGKNPNEPLYYCMLGDITLEPNYYQQAIQQSLFCEER
;
A
#
# COMPACT_ATOMS: atom_id res chain seq x y z
N MET A 1 6.16 42.82 37.92
CA MET A 1 6.38 41.60 37.11
C MET A 1 5.51 41.69 35.86
N LYS A 2 6.10 42.04 34.70
CA LYS A 2 5.39 42.10 33.42
C LYS A 2 5.73 40.82 32.64
N PHE A 3 4.73 39.98 32.39
CA PHE A 3 4.86 38.86 31.47
C PHE A 3 4.66 39.37 30.03
N THR A 4 5.69 39.24 29.21
CA THR A 4 5.65 39.51 27.77
C THR A 4 4.98 38.34 27.05
N HIS A 5 3.89 38.62 26.33
CA HIS A 5 3.33 37.72 25.32
C HIS A 5 4.36 37.54 24.20
N LEU A 6 4.84 36.31 23.98
CA LEU A 6 5.43 35.93 22.70
C LEU A 6 4.28 35.70 21.70
N GLN A 7 4.12 36.61 20.75
CA GLN A 7 3.41 36.31 19.51
C GLN A 7 4.38 35.49 18.63
N ALA A 8 4.06 34.21 18.44
CA ALA A 8 4.68 33.42 17.38
C ALA A 8 4.10 33.87 16.04
N SER A 9 4.98 34.45 15.23
CA SER A 9 4.71 35.17 13.98
C SER A 9 4.07 34.29 12.89
N SER A 10 3.16 34.88 12.13
CA SER A 10 2.46 34.36 10.95
C SER A 10 3.35 34.04 9.74
N SER A 11 4.65 33.77 9.95
CA SER A 11 5.62 33.50 8.88
C SER A 11 5.67 32.03 8.45
N ASN A 12 5.11 31.10 9.24
CA ASN A 12 5.04 29.68 8.90
C ASN A 12 3.82 29.33 8.03
N GLU A 13 2.67 29.97 8.23
CA GLU A 13 1.49 29.74 7.38
C GLU A 13 1.72 30.23 5.94
N VAL A 14 2.43 31.34 5.78
CA VAL A 14 2.73 31.91 4.45
C VAL A 14 3.68 31.00 3.64
N LYS A 15 4.67 30.36 4.27
CA LYS A 15 5.60 29.45 3.58
C LYS A 15 4.93 28.16 3.09
N ILE A 16 4.04 27.57 3.89
CA ILE A 16 3.28 26.37 3.52
C ILE A 16 2.35 26.69 2.34
N SER A 17 1.73 27.88 2.35
CA SER A 17 0.85 28.31 1.24
C SER A 17 1.57 28.59 -0.09
N GLU A 18 2.88 28.90 -0.07
CA GLU A 18 3.69 29.09 -1.28
C GLU A 18 4.20 27.78 -1.87
N GLU A 19 4.52 26.77 -1.05
CA GLU A 19 4.80 25.40 -1.51
C GLU A 19 3.55 24.78 -2.16
N ASN A 20 2.36 25.05 -1.60
CA ASN A 20 1.10 24.57 -2.15
C ASN A 20 0.81 25.06 -3.58
N LYS A 21 1.31 26.24 -3.98
CA LYS A 21 1.14 26.80 -5.34
C LYS A 21 2.16 26.27 -6.36
N LYS A 22 3.34 25.81 -5.92
CA LYS A 22 4.35 25.23 -6.82
C LYS A 22 4.00 23.80 -7.26
N ASP A 23 3.23 23.08 -6.46
CA ASP A 23 2.77 21.72 -6.77
C ASP A 23 1.63 21.68 -7.81
N GLU A 24 1.04 22.81 -8.20
CA GLU A 24 -0.05 22.87 -9.19
C GLU A 24 0.35 22.43 -10.61
N SER A 25 1.65 22.39 -10.92
CA SER A 25 2.19 22.02 -12.23
C SER A 25 2.71 20.58 -12.33
N LEU A 26 2.59 19.78 -11.27
CA LEU A 26 3.09 18.41 -11.24
C LEU A 26 2.04 17.43 -11.77
N GLU A 27 2.46 16.57 -12.70
CA GLU A 27 1.63 15.46 -13.17
C GLU A 27 1.38 14.49 -12.00
N LEU A 28 0.13 14.46 -11.55
CA LEU A 28 -0.33 13.58 -10.48
C LEU A 28 -0.53 12.15 -11.00
N PRO A 29 -0.36 11.12 -10.15
CA PRO A 29 -0.60 9.74 -10.56
C PRO A 29 -2.04 9.59 -11.04
N LYS A 30 -2.22 9.05 -12.26
CA LYS A 30 -3.54 8.84 -12.82
C LYS A 30 -4.36 7.91 -11.92
N ASN A 31 -5.56 8.38 -11.56
CA ASN A 31 -6.56 7.59 -10.86
C ASN A 31 -7.30 6.73 -11.89
N ILE A 32 -7.10 5.41 -11.83
CA ILE A 32 -7.75 4.45 -12.74
C ILE A 32 -9.21 4.29 -12.34
N ARG A 33 -10.10 4.39 -13.33
CA ARG A 33 -11.55 4.24 -13.20
C ARG A 33 -11.96 2.78 -13.14
N LEU A 34 -13.10 2.51 -12.52
CA LEU A 34 -13.70 1.18 -12.49
C LEU A 34 -14.49 0.97 -13.78
N ASP A 35 -14.10 -0.03 -14.57
CA ASP A 35 -14.77 -0.38 -15.84
C ASP A 35 -15.91 -1.39 -15.58
N ASP A 36 -16.81 -1.08 -14.65
CA ASP A 36 -17.97 -1.92 -14.29
C ASP A 36 -19.27 -1.16 -14.61
N GLU A 37 -20.03 -1.64 -15.60
CA GLU A 37 -21.29 -1.01 -16.02
C GLU A 37 -22.39 -1.03 -14.94
N THR A 38 -22.24 -1.87 -13.91
CA THR A 38 -23.27 -2.08 -12.88
C THR A 38 -22.97 -1.38 -11.56
N LEU A 39 -21.72 -0.95 -11.33
CA LEU A 39 -21.27 -0.40 -10.07
C LEU A 39 -20.89 1.08 -10.22
N LEU A 40 -21.55 1.95 -9.45
CA LEU A 40 -21.23 3.37 -9.42
C LEU A 40 -19.82 3.61 -8.84
N GLU A 41 -19.08 4.51 -9.48
CA GLU A 41 -17.74 4.93 -9.02
C GLU A 41 -17.79 5.81 -7.78
N SER A 42 -18.75 6.73 -7.72
CA SER A 42 -18.96 7.64 -6.61
C SER A 42 -20.43 7.72 -6.26
N VAL A 43 -20.73 7.79 -4.97
CA VAL A 43 -22.09 8.01 -4.45
C VAL A 43 -22.37 9.51 -4.45
N SER A 44 -23.32 9.97 -5.26
CA SER A 44 -23.87 11.34 -5.17
C SER A 44 -25.21 11.28 -4.45
N ILE A 45 -25.31 12.01 -3.34
CA ILE A 45 -26.57 12.17 -2.60
C ILE A 45 -27.26 13.38 -3.22
N VAL A 46 -28.45 13.18 -3.77
CA VAL A 46 -29.27 14.28 -4.30
C VAL A 46 -30.13 14.78 -3.14
N ASP A 47 -29.89 16.01 -2.70
CA ASP A 47 -30.78 16.68 -1.74
C ASP A 47 -32.05 17.18 -2.48
N GLU A 48 -33.21 17.15 -1.80
CA GLU A 48 -34.53 17.45 -2.37
C GLU A 48 -34.66 18.88 -2.97
N ASP A 49 -33.73 19.78 -2.67
CA ASP A 49 -33.74 21.18 -3.12
C ASP A 49 -32.89 21.46 -4.38
N GLY A 50 -32.28 20.45 -5.01
CA GLY A 50 -31.56 20.62 -6.30
C GLY A 50 -30.37 21.60 -6.28
N VAL A 51 -29.97 22.06 -5.09
CA VAL A 51 -28.74 22.80 -4.87
C VAL A 51 -27.68 21.77 -4.54
N ASP A 52 -26.76 21.51 -5.48
CA ASP A 52 -25.55 20.76 -5.18
C ASP A 52 -24.85 21.41 -3.97
N SER A 53 -24.99 20.81 -2.79
CA SER A 53 -24.41 21.32 -1.53
C SER A 53 -22.87 21.18 -1.49
N HIS A 54 -22.22 20.87 -2.61
CA HIS A 54 -20.79 20.60 -2.70
C HIS A 54 -19.95 21.82 -3.10
N ASN A 55 -20.25 23.00 -2.57
CA ASN A 55 -19.25 24.06 -2.47
C ASN A 55 -18.42 23.88 -1.18
N GLU A 56 -17.95 22.66 -0.95
CA GLU A 56 -17.06 22.36 0.17
C GLU A 56 -15.73 23.07 -0.07
N LYS A 57 -15.26 23.80 0.94
CA LYS A 57 -13.93 24.43 0.88
C LYS A 57 -12.88 23.36 0.62
N ALA A 58 -12.02 23.60 -0.37
CA ALA A 58 -10.85 22.77 -0.64
C ALA A 58 -10.03 22.62 0.65
N LEU A 59 -9.74 21.37 1.02
CA LEU A 59 -8.94 21.05 2.19
C LEU A 59 -7.47 21.33 1.92
N ASP A 60 -6.77 21.80 2.94
CA ASP A 60 -5.31 21.98 2.86
C ASP A 60 -4.58 20.63 2.82
N PHE A 61 -3.37 20.61 2.24
CA PHE A 61 -2.60 19.38 2.09
C PHE A 61 -2.26 18.73 3.43
N VAL A 62 -2.00 19.52 4.47
CA VAL A 62 -1.76 18.98 5.82
C VAL A 62 -3.02 18.34 6.37
N GLN A 63 -4.19 18.94 6.14
CA GLN A 63 -5.47 18.37 6.56
C GLN A 63 -5.75 17.04 5.86
N LEU A 64 -5.47 16.94 4.56
CA LEU A 64 -5.58 15.70 3.80
C LEU A 64 -4.61 14.62 4.31
N ALA A 65 -3.37 14.99 4.63
CA ALA A 65 -2.41 14.08 5.25
C ALA A 65 -2.90 13.60 6.63
N CYS A 66 -3.50 14.48 7.45
CA CYS A 66 -4.10 14.10 8.73
C CYS A 66 -5.26 13.11 8.57
N ILE A 67 -6.10 13.26 7.53
CA ILE A 67 -7.19 12.32 7.22
C ILE A 67 -6.61 10.93 6.87
N LEU A 68 -5.57 10.87 6.03
CA LEU A 68 -4.89 9.61 5.71
C LEU A 68 -4.24 8.97 6.95
N ALA A 69 -3.58 9.77 7.79
CA ALA A 69 -2.99 9.30 9.04
C ALA A 69 -4.05 8.75 9.99
N ARG A 70 -5.21 9.40 10.08
CA ARG A 70 -6.35 8.91 10.86
C ARG A 70 -6.89 7.59 10.32
N CYS A 71 -7.04 7.46 9.01
CA CYS A 71 -7.43 6.21 8.36
C CYS A 71 -6.41 5.10 8.67
N ALA A 72 -5.10 5.38 8.59
CA ALA A 72 -4.05 4.42 8.91
C ALA A 72 -4.12 3.94 10.36
N PHE A 73 -4.33 4.87 11.29
CA PHE A 73 -4.46 4.58 12.71
C PHE A 73 -5.69 3.73 13.04
N GLU A 74 -6.83 4.03 12.42
CA GLU A 74 -8.04 3.23 12.64
C GLU A 74 -7.88 1.82 12.08
N MET A 75 -7.28 1.68 10.89
CA MET A 75 -7.00 0.37 10.30
C MET A 75 -5.98 -0.46 11.07
N SER A 76 -5.12 0.15 11.88
CA SER A 76 -4.14 -0.58 12.72
C SER A 76 -4.68 -0.93 14.11
N THR A 77 -5.69 -0.21 14.61
CA THR A 77 -6.22 -0.38 15.96
C THR A 77 -7.53 -1.15 16.02
N GLN A 78 -8.35 -1.05 14.97
CA GLN A 78 -9.64 -1.72 14.89
C GLN A 78 -9.51 -3.13 14.30
N HIS A 79 -10.52 -3.96 14.56
CA HIS A 79 -10.62 -5.26 13.91
C HIS A 79 -10.89 -5.08 12.40
N ASN A 80 -10.35 -6.01 11.60
CA ASN A 80 -10.45 -5.99 10.14
C ASN A 80 -11.85 -6.43 9.66
N ASP A 81 -12.85 -5.59 9.93
CA ASP A 81 -14.24 -5.81 9.55
C ASP A 81 -14.62 -5.10 8.25
N ALA A 82 -15.70 -5.57 7.61
CA ALA A 82 -16.27 -4.92 6.43
C ALA A 82 -16.57 -3.43 6.67
N ILE A 83 -17.10 -3.09 7.85
CA ILE A 83 -17.43 -1.70 8.23
C ILE A 83 -16.16 -0.84 8.31
N ALA A 84 -15.06 -1.39 8.83
CA ALA A 84 -13.79 -0.67 8.90
C ALA A 84 -13.25 -0.36 7.50
N PHE A 85 -13.40 -1.31 6.56
CA PHE A 85 -13.02 -1.08 5.16
C PHE A 85 -13.89 -0.02 4.48
N GLU A 86 -15.21 -0.04 4.67
CA GLU A 86 -16.09 1.00 4.11
C GLU A 86 -15.76 2.39 4.68
N LYS A 87 -15.48 2.47 6.00
CA LYS A 87 -15.05 3.71 6.64
C LYS A 87 -13.71 4.20 6.08
N ALA A 88 -12.74 3.29 5.88
CA ALA A 88 -11.46 3.62 5.29
C ALA A 88 -11.60 4.09 3.83
N SER A 89 -12.46 3.44 3.03
CA SER A 89 -12.78 3.87 1.67
C SER A 89 -13.33 5.29 1.65
N ALA A 90 -14.26 5.64 2.55
CA ALA A 90 -14.80 7.00 2.63
C ALA A 90 -13.72 8.06 2.92
N TYR A 91 -12.76 7.78 3.80
CA TYR A 91 -11.62 8.68 4.03
C TYR A 91 -10.77 8.85 2.78
N ILE A 92 -10.48 7.76 2.08
CA ILE A 92 -9.65 7.75 0.87
C ILE A 92 -10.35 8.51 -0.26
N ASP A 93 -11.64 8.27 -0.46
CA ASP A 93 -12.43 8.93 -1.50
C ASP A 93 -12.48 10.44 -1.27
N LYS A 94 -12.59 10.88 -0.01
CA LYS A 94 -12.51 12.31 0.34
C LYS A 94 -11.15 12.92 0.02
N VAL A 95 -10.06 12.16 0.15
CA VAL A 95 -8.72 12.63 -0.22
C VAL A 95 -8.57 12.67 -1.74
N LEU A 96 -9.06 11.67 -2.45
CA LEU A 96 -8.99 11.57 -3.92
C LEU A 96 -9.93 12.55 -4.64
N SER A 97 -11.01 13.01 -4.00
CA SER A 97 -11.89 14.05 -4.55
C SER A 97 -11.24 15.43 -4.56
N ASN A 98 -10.21 15.64 -3.73
CA ASN A 98 -9.46 16.89 -3.65
C ASN A 98 -8.16 16.80 -4.46
N LYS A 99 -7.73 17.91 -5.05
CA LYS A 99 -6.37 18.01 -5.59
C LYS A 99 -5.38 18.00 -4.43
N CYS A 100 -4.35 17.17 -4.52
CA CYS A 100 -3.35 17.04 -3.47
C CYS A 100 -1.95 16.81 -4.05
N ASN A 101 -0.95 16.85 -3.18
CA ASN A 101 0.43 16.52 -3.54
C ASN A 101 0.54 15.05 -4.00
N TRP A 102 1.46 14.77 -4.93
CA TRP A 102 1.82 13.45 -5.42
C TRP A 102 1.96 12.41 -4.29
N ALA A 103 2.67 12.71 -3.19
CA ALA A 103 2.88 11.75 -2.11
C ALA A 103 1.59 11.38 -1.35
N ILE A 104 0.67 12.34 -1.22
CA ILE A 104 -0.64 12.14 -0.59
C ILE A 104 -1.52 11.31 -1.52
N GLN A 105 -1.58 11.68 -2.80
CA GLN A 105 -2.37 10.97 -3.81
C GLN A 105 -1.90 9.52 -3.95
N THR A 106 -0.59 9.29 -4.08
CA THR A 106 -0.02 7.95 -4.18
C THR A 106 -0.31 7.11 -2.94
N SER A 107 -0.16 7.68 -1.73
CA SER A 107 -0.50 6.97 -0.49
C SER A 107 -1.99 6.60 -0.43
N ALA A 108 -2.88 7.52 -0.79
CA ALA A 108 -4.32 7.28 -0.86
C ALA A 108 -4.68 6.17 -1.87
N LEU A 109 -4.11 6.22 -3.07
CA LEU A 109 -4.33 5.20 -4.11
C LEU A 109 -3.81 3.83 -3.69
N LEU A 110 -2.63 3.74 -3.08
CA LEU A 110 -2.08 2.48 -2.57
C LEU A 110 -2.95 1.88 -1.46
N ARG A 111 -3.45 2.71 -0.54
CA ARG A 111 -4.39 2.27 0.50
C ARG A 111 -5.69 1.75 -0.09
N ARG A 112 -6.19 2.41 -1.15
CA ARG A 112 -7.36 1.94 -1.89
C ARG A 112 -7.10 0.54 -2.49
N CYS A 113 -5.97 0.35 -3.15
CA CYS A 113 -5.57 -0.95 -3.69
C CYS A 113 -5.52 -2.04 -2.60
N ALA A 114 -5.01 -1.71 -1.42
CA ALA A 114 -4.93 -2.64 -0.29
C ALA A 114 -6.29 -3.07 0.27
N ILE A 115 -7.31 -2.21 0.17
CA ILE A 115 -8.70 -2.53 0.54
C ILE A 115 -9.36 -3.36 -0.57
N GLU A 116 -9.22 -2.92 -1.82
CA GLU A 116 -9.88 -3.51 -2.99
C GLU A 116 -9.36 -4.89 -3.37
N LYS A 117 -8.15 -5.27 -2.95
CA LYS A 117 -7.58 -6.60 -3.19
C LYS A 117 -8.48 -7.76 -2.72
N ARG A 118 -9.39 -7.50 -1.77
CA ARG A 118 -10.35 -8.50 -1.25
C ARG A 118 -11.65 -8.57 -2.06
N ASN A 119 -11.95 -7.54 -2.85
CA ASN A 119 -13.20 -7.45 -3.59
C ASN A 119 -12.99 -7.86 -5.05
N LYS A 120 -13.59 -9.00 -5.45
CA LYS A 120 -13.47 -9.57 -6.80
C LYS A 120 -13.87 -8.62 -7.92
N ARG A 121 -14.76 -7.64 -7.67
CA ARG A 121 -15.16 -6.67 -8.70
C ARG A 121 -14.21 -5.49 -8.83
N ARG A 122 -13.44 -5.17 -7.78
CA ARG A 122 -12.54 -3.99 -7.74
C ARG A 122 -11.05 -4.37 -7.81
N VAL A 123 -10.72 -5.65 -7.67
CA VAL A 123 -9.34 -6.15 -7.64
C VAL A 123 -8.57 -5.90 -8.93
N GLU A 124 -9.23 -5.92 -10.09
CA GLU A 124 -8.58 -5.62 -11.39
C GLU A 124 -8.10 -4.17 -11.44
N ARG A 125 -8.96 -3.23 -11.05
CA ARG A 125 -8.59 -1.81 -10.88
C ARG A 125 -7.44 -1.66 -9.90
N ALA A 126 -7.52 -2.33 -8.75
CA ALA A 126 -6.45 -2.30 -7.74
C ALA A 126 -5.11 -2.77 -8.31
N CYS A 127 -5.13 -3.81 -9.15
CA CYS A 127 -3.94 -4.36 -9.80
C CYS A 127 -3.32 -3.36 -10.77
N SER A 128 -4.11 -2.85 -11.73
CA SER A 128 -3.62 -1.86 -12.70
C SER A 128 -3.10 -0.60 -12.01
N GLN A 129 -3.75 -0.16 -10.92
CA GLN A 129 -3.34 1.02 -10.17
C GLN A 129 -2.03 0.79 -9.41
N ALA A 130 -1.87 -0.39 -8.78
CA ALA A 130 -0.65 -0.76 -8.08
C ALA A 130 0.53 -0.91 -9.07
N GLU A 131 0.30 -1.51 -10.25
CA GLU A 131 1.28 -1.62 -11.31
C GLU A 131 1.74 -0.25 -11.81
N LEU A 132 0.80 0.65 -12.09
CA LEU A 132 1.09 2.02 -12.52
C LEU A 132 1.96 2.75 -11.51
N ILE A 133 1.60 2.69 -10.22
CA ILE A 133 2.35 3.35 -9.16
C ILE A 133 3.75 2.73 -9.02
N ALA A 134 3.85 1.40 -9.08
CA ALA A 134 5.14 0.70 -9.02
C ALA A 134 6.08 1.15 -10.15
N LYS A 135 5.58 1.25 -11.39
CA LYS A 135 6.35 1.76 -12.53
C LYS A 135 6.80 3.21 -12.33
N LEU A 136 5.89 4.09 -11.88
CA LEU A 136 6.22 5.49 -11.60
C LEU A 136 7.29 5.63 -10.51
N MET A 137 7.26 4.80 -9.47
CA MET A 137 8.28 4.81 -8.40
C MET A 137 9.63 4.28 -8.87
N ASP A 138 9.65 3.32 -9.79
CA ASP A 138 10.86 2.80 -10.43
C ASP A 138 11.36 3.73 -11.57
N ALA A 139 10.68 4.87 -11.79
CA ALA A 139 10.91 5.80 -12.91
C ALA A 139 10.80 5.14 -14.31
N ILE A 140 10.03 4.06 -14.40
CA ILE A 140 9.66 3.38 -15.65
C ILE A 140 8.43 4.09 -16.22
N ASP A 141 8.44 4.36 -17.52
CA ASP A 141 7.38 5.07 -18.24
C ASP A 141 7.08 6.50 -17.68
N ASP A 142 8.04 7.09 -16.96
CA ASP A 142 7.91 8.41 -16.36
C ASP A 142 8.68 9.48 -17.14
N SER A 143 7.95 10.19 -18.01
CA SER A 143 8.45 11.28 -18.85
C SER A 143 8.71 12.60 -18.12
N SER A 144 8.50 12.65 -16.79
CA SER A 144 8.69 13.87 -16.01
C SER A 144 10.16 14.31 -15.93
N SER A 145 10.36 15.63 -15.79
CA SER A 145 11.68 16.22 -15.60
C SER A 145 12.28 15.87 -14.24
N THR A 146 13.60 15.95 -14.10
CA THR A 146 14.29 15.68 -12.82
C THR A 146 13.80 16.57 -11.68
N ASP A 147 13.45 17.83 -11.97
CA ASP A 147 12.92 18.79 -10.99
C ASP A 147 11.53 18.36 -10.48
N ALA A 148 10.65 17.93 -11.39
CA ALA A 148 9.34 17.38 -11.05
C ALA A 148 9.43 16.08 -10.24
N LYS A 149 10.51 15.29 -10.38
CA LYS A 149 10.74 14.10 -9.55
C LYS A 149 11.17 14.47 -8.13
N GLN A 150 11.92 15.57 -7.96
CA GLN A 150 12.36 16.02 -6.64
C GLN A 150 11.20 16.61 -5.81
N SER A 151 10.29 17.35 -6.45
CA SER A 151 9.12 17.93 -5.78
C SER A 151 8.14 16.87 -5.25
N ARG A 152 8.11 15.67 -5.83
CA ARG A 152 7.31 14.52 -5.31
C ARG A 152 7.67 14.11 -3.89
N ASN A 153 8.85 14.49 -3.40
CA ASN A 153 9.28 14.18 -2.03
C ASN A 153 8.61 15.05 -0.96
N ALA A 154 7.88 16.10 -1.35
CA ALA A 154 7.14 16.92 -0.41
C ALA A 154 6.06 16.08 0.30
N LEU A 155 5.95 16.27 1.63
CA LEU A 155 4.99 15.59 2.51
C LEU A 155 5.06 14.06 2.54
N VAL A 156 6.10 13.40 2.01
CA VAL A 156 6.24 11.92 2.01
C VAL A 156 6.09 11.29 3.40
N LEU A 157 6.68 11.92 4.43
CA LEU A 157 6.56 11.44 5.81
C LEU A 157 5.15 11.66 6.37
N ALA A 158 4.53 12.80 6.05
CA ALA A 158 3.20 13.14 6.54
C ALA A 158 2.10 12.29 5.88
N SER A 159 2.26 11.94 4.60
CA SER A 159 1.31 11.08 3.89
C SER A 159 1.43 9.60 4.25
N GLY A 160 2.52 9.20 4.90
CA GLY A 160 2.83 7.80 5.18
C GLY A 160 3.00 6.97 3.91
N LEU A 161 3.61 7.55 2.88
CA LEU A 161 3.86 6.88 1.61
C LEU A 161 4.74 5.64 1.83
N SER A 162 4.32 4.51 1.26
CA SER A 162 5.10 3.27 1.34
C SER A 162 6.34 3.32 0.43
N PRO A 163 7.48 2.74 0.86
CA PRO A 163 8.66 2.64 0.01
C PRO A 163 8.40 1.70 -1.18
N SER A 164 9.21 1.83 -2.24
CA SER A 164 9.01 1.10 -3.51
C SER A 164 8.89 -0.40 -3.33
N TRP A 165 9.74 -1.04 -2.52
CA TRP A 165 9.68 -2.49 -2.27
C TRP A 165 8.35 -2.92 -1.66
N ARG A 166 7.75 -2.11 -0.78
CA ARG A 166 6.45 -2.41 -0.17
C ARG A 166 5.31 -2.23 -1.16
N VAL A 167 5.44 -1.30 -2.10
CA VAL A 167 4.49 -1.14 -3.21
C VAL A 167 4.52 -2.35 -4.13
N HIS A 168 5.71 -2.82 -4.51
CA HIS A 168 5.88 -4.05 -5.28
C HIS A 168 5.35 -5.28 -4.53
N GLN A 169 5.55 -5.35 -3.21
CA GLN A 169 4.97 -6.42 -2.38
C GLN A 169 3.43 -6.40 -2.42
N LEU A 170 2.81 -5.21 -2.28
CA LEU A 170 1.37 -5.05 -2.39
C LEU A 170 0.85 -5.44 -3.79
N HIS A 171 1.57 -5.06 -4.85
CA HIS A 171 1.23 -5.43 -6.21
C HIS A 171 1.26 -6.96 -6.40
N ALA A 172 2.28 -7.64 -5.89
CA ALA A 172 2.38 -9.10 -5.93
C ALA A 172 1.27 -9.79 -5.11
N GLU A 173 0.87 -9.23 -3.96
CA GLU A 173 -0.28 -9.72 -3.20
C GLU A 173 -1.60 -9.63 -3.99
N ILE A 174 -1.80 -8.52 -4.73
CA ILE A 174 -2.97 -8.33 -5.57
C ILE A 174 -2.94 -9.32 -6.75
N LEU A 175 -1.80 -9.50 -7.41
CA LEU A 175 -1.63 -10.49 -8.48
C LEU A 175 -1.96 -11.92 -8.00
N ARG A 176 -1.54 -12.27 -6.77
CA ARG A 176 -1.93 -13.54 -6.15
C ARG A 176 -3.44 -13.65 -5.94
N SER A 177 -4.10 -12.58 -5.48
CA SER A 177 -5.56 -12.58 -5.29
C SER A 177 -6.35 -12.73 -6.60
N LEU A 178 -5.77 -12.28 -7.72
CA LEU A 178 -6.31 -12.49 -9.07
C LEU A 178 -6.05 -13.89 -9.64
N GLY A 179 -5.11 -14.64 -9.05
CA GLY A 179 -4.64 -15.93 -9.59
C GLY A 179 -3.49 -15.82 -10.58
N CYS A 180 -2.95 -14.61 -10.82
CA CYS A 180 -1.75 -14.37 -11.62
C CYS A 180 -0.46 -14.69 -10.85
N THR A 181 -0.37 -15.90 -10.28
CA THR A 181 0.70 -16.31 -9.37
C THR A 181 2.08 -16.38 -10.04
N ALA A 182 2.14 -16.65 -11.34
CA ALA A 182 3.38 -16.67 -12.10
C ALA A 182 4.06 -15.30 -12.19
N GLU A 183 3.28 -14.22 -12.34
CA GLU A 183 3.83 -12.86 -12.37
C GLU A 183 4.20 -12.38 -10.96
N ALA A 184 3.37 -12.71 -9.97
CA ALA A 184 3.69 -12.44 -8.57
C ALA A 184 5.01 -13.10 -8.13
N LEU A 185 5.27 -14.34 -8.59
CA LEU A 185 6.51 -15.07 -8.32
C LEU A 185 7.74 -14.27 -8.78
N ARG A 186 7.73 -13.70 -9.99
CA ARG A 186 8.86 -12.90 -10.51
C ARG A 186 9.17 -11.69 -9.62
N ILE A 187 8.13 -11.04 -9.10
CA ILE A 187 8.29 -9.90 -8.18
C ILE A 187 8.90 -10.39 -6.87
N TYR A 188 8.41 -11.49 -6.29
CA TYR A 188 8.94 -12.02 -5.04
C TYR A 188 10.37 -12.56 -5.17
N GLU A 189 10.73 -13.16 -6.31
CA GLU A 189 12.11 -13.57 -6.60
C GLU A 189 13.05 -12.38 -6.67
N LYS A 190 12.64 -11.29 -7.35
CA LYS A 190 13.41 -10.04 -7.39
C LYS A 190 13.60 -9.42 -6.02
N GLN A 191 12.64 -9.60 -5.11
CA GLN A 191 12.70 -9.11 -3.73
C GLN A 191 13.36 -10.09 -2.75
N GLU A 192 13.73 -11.29 -3.21
CA GLU A 192 14.23 -12.38 -2.36
C GLU A 192 13.29 -12.71 -1.18
N SER A 193 11.97 -12.55 -1.37
CA SER A 193 10.97 -12.89 -0.36
C SER A 193 10.66 -14.38 -0.41
N TRP A 194 11.56 -15.19 0.15
CA TRP A 194 11.56 -16.64 0.00
C TRP A 194 10.27 -17.33 0.47
N ASP A 195 9.66 -16.87 1.56
CA ASP A 195 8.38 -17.42 2.05
C ASP A 195 7.28 -17.31 1.00
N ASN A 196 7.18 -16.15 0.34
CA ASN A 196 6.19 -15.91 -0.69
C ASN A 196 6.53 -16.66 -1.99
N VAL A 197 7.83 -16.78 -2.32
CA VAL A 197 8.30 -17.59 -3.46
C VAL A 197 7.90 -19.05 -3.29
N ILE A 198 8.15 -19.64 -2.13
CA ILE A 198 7.77 -21.02 -1.81
C ILE A 198 6.26 -21.20 -1.90
N GLN A 199 5.48 -20.27 -1.32
CA GLN A 199 4.03 -20.33 -1.40
C GLN A 199 3.52 -20.21 -2.84
N CYS A 200 4.15 -19.37 -3.67
CA CYS A 200 3.86 -19.27 -5.10
C CYS A 200 4.18 -20.58 -5.84
N TYR A 201 5.34 -21.20 -5.60
CA TYR A 201 5.68 -22.49 -6.19
C TYR A 201 4.69 -23.59 -5.80
N LYS A 202 4.27 -23.65 -4.52
CA LYS A 202 3.20 -24.55 -4.06
C LYS A 202 1.89 -24.30 -4.80
N SER A 203 1.48 -23.03 -4.94
CA SER A 203 0.25 -22.65 -5.65
C SER A 203 0.27 -22.98 -7.15
N LEU A 204 1.46 -22.98 -7.76
CA LEU A 204 1.70 -23.36 -9.16
C LEU A 204 1.86 -24.88 -9.36
N GLY A 205 1.86 -25.68 -8.28
CA GLY A 205 2.10 -27.12 -8.34
C GLY A 205 3.56 -27.51 -8.59
N GLN A 206 4.51 -26.58 -8.52
CA GLN A 206 5.95 -26.82 -8.73
C GLN A 206 6.62 -27.22 -7.41
N ILE A 207 6.18 -28.36 -6.85
CA ILE A 207 6.57 -28.80 -5.50
C ILE A 207 8.07 -29.13 -5.42
N GLU A 208 8.64 -29.80 -6.43
CA GLU A 208 10.06 -30.19 -6.45
C GLU A 208 11.00 -28.98 -6.36
N LYS A 209 10.67 -27.89 -7.07
CA LYS A 209 11.45 -26.64 -7.02
C LYS A 209 11.33 -25.97 -5.65
N ALA A 210 10.13 -25.98 -5.06
CA ALA A 210 9.92 -25.45 -3.73
C ALA A 210 10.75 -26.22 -2.69
N GLU A 211 10.76 -27.55 -2.77
CA GLU A 211 11.54 -28.40 -1.86
C GLU A 211 13.04 -28.14 -2.00
N HIS A 212 13.55 -28.09 -3.23
CA HIS A 212 14.96 -27.80 -3.49
C HIS A 212 15.36 -26.44 -2.89
N LEU A 213 14.57 -25.40 -3.15
CA LEU A 213 14.81 -24.07 -2.62
C LEU A 213 14.79 -24.06 -1.09
N ILE A 214 13.85 -24.74 -0.44
CA ILE A 214 13.79 -24.85 1.02
C ILE A 214 15.05 -25.53 1.58
N ARG A 215 15.50 -26.63 0.97
CA ARG A 215 16.72 -27.32 1.41
C ARG A 215 17.96 -26.42 1.27
N GLU A 216 18.05 -25.62 0.20
CA GLU A 216 19.11 -24.62 0.05
C GLU A 216 19.05 -23.52 1.11
N LEU A 217 17.84 -23.04 1.45
CA LEU A 217 17.64 -22.02 2.47
C LEU A 217 17.99 -22.52 3.87
N ILE A 218 17.61 -23.76 4.21
CA ILE A 218 18.02 -24.42 5.46
C ILE A 218 19.54 -24.54 5.55
N GLY A 219 20.20 -24.84 4.42
CA GLY A 219 21.66 -24.88 4.35
C GLY A 219 22.34 -23.54 4.65
N LYS A 220 21.70 -22.42 4.26
CA LYS A 220 22.18 -21.06 4.56
C LYS A 220 21.85 -20.62 5.98
N ASN A 221 20.61 -20.83 6.41
CA ASN A 221 20.06 -20.38 7.69
C ASN A 221 19.36 -21.56 8.41
N PRO A 222 20.12 -22.41 9.14
CA PRO A 222 19.55 -23.58 9.80
C PRO A 222 18.69 -23.26 11.04
N ASN A 223 18.74 -22.01 11.52
CA ASN A 223 18.05 -21.60 12.75
C ASN A 223 16.61 -21.14 12.51
N GLU A 224 16.15 -21.07 11.26
CA GLU A 224 14.83 -20.55 10.92
C GLU A 224 13.79 -21.70 10.94
N PRO A 225 12.87 -21.76 11.92
CA PRO A 225 11.95 -22.89 12.09
C PRO A 225 10.93 -22.99 10.95
N LEU A 226 10.60 -21.86 10.32
CA LEU A 226 9.56 -21.76 9.29
C LEU A 226 9.88 -22.65 8.08
N TYR A 227 11.16 -22.75 7.67
CA TYR A 227 11.56 -23.59 6.54
C TYR A 227 11.34 -25.09 6.82
N TYR A 228 11.54 -25.54 8.06
CA TYR A 228 11.24 -26.92 8.45
C TYR A 228 9.74 -27.21 8.41
N CYS A 229 8.91 -26.26 8.86
CA CYS A 229 7.45 -26.37 8.71
C CYS A 229 7.05 -26.45 7.23
N MET A 230 7.59 -25.58 6.38
CA MET A 230 7.30 -25.58 4.94
C MET A 230 7.77 -26.87 4.25
N LEU A 231 8.88 -27.45 4.69
CA LEU A 231 9.34 -28.75 4.21
C LEU A 231 8.41 -29.89 4.65
N GLY A 232 7.94 -29.85 5.89
CA GLY A 232 6.91 -30.76 6.41
C GLY A 232 5.59 -30.68 5.65
N ASP A 233 5.15 -29.48 5.24
CA ASP A 233 3.95 -29.31 4.42
C ASP A 233 4.07 -29.98 3.05
N ILE A 234 5.28 -29.99 2.47
CA ILE A 234 5.55 -30.54 1.13
C ILE A 234 5.73 -32.05 1.19
N THR A 235 6.55 -32.53 2.12
CA THR A 235 6.91 -33.95 2.25
C THR A 235 5.86 -34.76 3.03
N LEU A 236 4.98 -34.09 3.77
CA LEU A 236 3.99 -34.68 4.67
C LEU A 236 4.60 -35.56 5.77
N GLU A 237 5.88 -35.35 6.10
CA GLU A 237 6.55 -36.08 7.17
C GLU A 237 6.41 -35.36 8.52
N PRO A 238 5.93 -36.04 9.57
CA PRO A 238 5.72 -35.43 10.88
C PRO A 238 7.03 -35.03 11.59
N ASN A 239 8.15 -35.64 11.19
CA ASN A 239 9.46 -35.43 11.80
C ASN A 239 9.96 -33.98 11.64
N TYR A 240 9.66 -33.34 10.50
CA TYR A 240 10.10 -31.96 10.24
C TYR A 240 9.42 -30.93 11.17
N TYR A 241 8.17 -31.17 11.58
CA TYR A 241 7.53 -30.30 12.57
C TYR A 241 8.17 -30.43 13.96
N GLN A 242 8.59 -31.64 14.35
CA GLN A 242 9.33 -31.83 15.60
C GLN A 242 10.67 -31.10 15.58
N GLN A 243 11.38 -31.15 14.44
CA GLN A 243 12.60 -30.37 14.24
C GLN A 243 12.33 -28.86 14.29
N ALA A 244 11.27 -28.37 13.66
CA ALA A 244 10.88 -26.97 13.72
C ALA A 244 10.65 -26.50 15.17
N ILE A 245 9.93 -27.30 15.98
CA ILE A 245 9.69 -27.00 17.40
C ILE A 245 11.02 -26.91 18.15
N GLN A 246 11.91 -27.89 17.96
CA GLN A 246 13.23 -27.88 18.60
C GLN A 246 14.00 -26.61 18.23
N GLN A 247 14.07 -26.23 16.95
CA GLN A 247 14.76 -25.02 16.50
C GLN A 247 14.12 -23.73 17.06
N SER A 248 12.79 -23.70 17.21
CA SER A 248 12.11 -22.53 17.78
C SER A 248 12.49 -22.28 19.25
N LEU A 249 12.63 -23.35 20.04
CA LEU A 249 13.02 -23.27 21.45
C LEU A 249 14.46 -22.78 21.61
N PHE A 250 15.37 -23.24 20.74
CA PHE A 250 16.77 -22.79 20.77
C PHE A 250 16.94 -21.29 20.43
N CYS A 251 15.97 -20.68 19.75
CA CYS A 251 16.02 -19.27 19.38
C CYS A 251 15.59 -18.35 20.53
N GLU A 252 14.73 -18.82 21.45
CA GLU A 252 14.27 -18.05 22.62
C GLU A 252 15.33 -17.97 23.74
N GLU A 253 16.33 -18.87 23.74
CA GLU A 253 17.38 -18.93 24.76
C GLU A 253 18.60 -18.02 24.49
N ARG A 254 18.59 -17.24 23.40
CA ARG A 254 19.65 -16.26 23.05
C ARG A 254 19.18 -14.82 23.17
#